data_AF-A0A520GV43-F1
#
_entry.id   AF-A0A520GV43-F1
#
_cell.length_a   1.000
_cell.length_b   1.000
_cell.length_c   1.000
_cell.angle_alpha   90.00
_cell.angle_beta   90.00
_cell.angle_gamma   90.00
#
_symmetry.space_group_name_H-M   'P 1'
#
loop_
_entity.id
_entity.type
_entity.pdbx_description
1 polymer ?
#
loop_
_entity_poly.entity_id
_entity_poly.type
_entity_poly.pdbx_seq_one_letter_code
_entity_poly.pdbx_strand_id
1 'polypeptide(L)'
;MENLSSKPFNSRFVNTFPGDDTGNLRVRQTPGVLYSKAVPTPVRKPELVAWSAELADSLGIAFPNPEDIEILGGNLITPTMYPYAACYAGHQFGNWAGQLGDGRAITLGEWESPNQGIW
;
A
#
# COMPACT_ATOMS: atom_id res chain seq x y z
N MET A 1 -7.23 20.20 1.57
CA MET A 1 -7.35 18.81 1.13
C MET A 1 -6.52 18.63 -0.13
N GLU A 2 -5.92 17.47 -0.32
CA GLU A 2 -4.96 17.18 -1.40
C GLU A 2 -5.35 15.87 -2.11
N ASN A 3 -5.07 15.78 -3.41
CA ASN A 3 -5.29 14.56 -4.19
C ASN A 3 -4.17 13.54 -3.93
N LEU A 4 -4.49 12.25 -4.08
CA LEU A 4 -3.52 11.15 -3.94
C LEU A 4 -2.45 11.23 -5.04
N SER A 5 -2.81 11.72 -6.23
CA SER A 5 -1.89 11.85 -7.35
C SER A 5 -0.88 13.00 -7.19
N SER A 6 -1.21 14.03 -6.41
CA SER A 6 -0.38 15.24 -6.27
C SER A 6 0.48 15.29 -5.02
N LYS A 7 -0.01 14.77 -3.89
CA LYS A 7 0.73 14.83 -2.63
C LYS A 7 1.77 13.70 -2.56
N PRO A 8 3.00 13.98 -2.11
CA PRO A 8 4.01 12.95 -1.95
C PRO A 8 3.66 11.96 -0.83
N PHE A 9 3.99 10.68 -1.06
CA PHE A 9 3.96 9.64 -0.04
C PHE A 9 5.33 9.50 0.63
N ASN A 10 5.30 9.18 1.93
CA ASN A 10 6.46 8.80 2.70
C ASN A 10 6.76 7.30 2.51
N SER A 11 7.98 6.90 2.81
CA SER A 11 8.49 5.53 2.64
C SER A 11 9.40 5.12 3.80
N ARG A 12 9.10 5.58 5.02
CA ARG A 12 9.99 5.38 6.18
C ARG A 12 10.18 3.91 6.49
N PHE A 13 9.12 3.10 6.42
CA PHE A 13 9.20 1.67 6.70
C PHE A 13 10.23 0.96 5.80
N VAL A 14 10.11 1.15 4.49
CA VAL A 14 11.00 0.51 3.51
C VAL A 14 12.41 1.10 3.51
N ASN A 15 12.57 2.36 3.93
CA ASN A 15 13.88 2.98 4.11
C ASN A 15 14.58 2.55 5.41
N THR A 16 13.85 1.99 6.37
CA THR A 16 14.38 1.64 7.71
C THR A 16 14.71 0.15 7.81
N PHE A 17 13.90 -0.70 7.21
CA PHE A 17 13.96 -2.13 7.39
C PHE A 17 14.50 -2.86 6.15
N PRO A 18 15.16 -4.02 6.32
CA PRO A 18 15.60 -4.81 5.17
C PRO A 18 14.40 -5.38 4.41
N GLY A 19 14.43 -5.22 3.10
CA GLY A 19 13.42 -5.74 2.17
C GLY A 19 14.01 -6.54 1.02
N ASP A 20 13.13 -7.23 0.29
CA ASP A 20 13.44 -7.81 -1.01
C ASP A 20 12.95 -6.88 -2.12
N ASP A 21 13.88 -6.19 -2.77
CA ASP A 21 13.58 -5.21 -3.81
C ASP A 21 13.56 -5.79 -5.24
N THR A 22 13.63 -7.12 -5.38
CA THR A 22 13.68 -7.79 -6.70
C THR A 22 12.42 -7.59 -7.54
N GLY A 23 11.28 -7.25 -6.91
CA GLY A 23 9.99 -7.16 -7.60
C GLY A 23 9.40 -8.53 -7.99
N ASN A 24 9.91 -9.63 -7.43
CA ASN A 24 9.39 -10.96 -7.71
C ASN A 24 7.99 -11.12 -7.09
N LEU A 25 6.97 -11.29 -7.94
CA LEU A 25 5.56 -11.44 -7.53
C LEU A 25 5.16 -12.89 -7.24
N ARG A 26 6.09 -13.86 -7.31
CA ARG A 26 5.78 -15.27 -6.98
C ARG A 26 5.74 -15.49 -5.48
N VAL A 27 4.86 -16.38 -5.07
CA VAL A 27 4.78 -16.90 -3.69
C VAL A 27 6.10 -17.59 -3.34
N ARG A 28 6.74 -17.14 -2.25
CA ARG A 28 7.99 -17.67 -1.72
C ARG A 28 8.13 -17.31 -0.24
N GLN A 29 9.05 -17.99 0.44
CA GLN A 29 9.54 -17.55 1.76
C GLN A 29 10.55 -16.42 1.58
N THR A 30 10.59 -15.50 2.52
CA THR A 30 11.43 -14.29 2.48
C THR A 30 12.17 -14.14 3.81
N PRO A 31 13.11 -15.06 4.12
CA PRO A 31 13.80 -15.05 5.40
C PRO A 31 14.69 -13.81 5.56
N GLY A 32 14.65 -13.20 6.74
CA GLY A 32 15.52 -12.07 7.10
C GLY A 32 15.10 -10.70 6.54
N VAL A 33 13.98 -10.62 5.84
CA VAL A 33 13.41 -9.35 5.33
C VAL A 33 11.98 -9.15 5.83
N LEU A 34 11.58 -7.89 5.96
CA LEU A 34 10.29 -7.49 6.52
C LEU A 34 9.26 -7.15 5.44
N TYR A 35 9.68 -6.98 4.20
CA TYR A 35 8.79 -6.77 3.06
C TYR A 35 9.40 -7.29 1.76
N SER A 36 8.57 -7.35 0.72
CA SER A 36 9.00 -7.50 -0.66
C SER A 36 8.36 -6.44 -1.53
N LYS A 37 9.13 -5.84 -2.44
CA LYS A 37 8.61 -4.91 -3.45
C LYS A 37 7.55 -5.62 -4.29
N ALA A 38 6.37 -5.04 -4.36
CA ALA A 38 5.22 -5.63 -5.04
C ALA A 38 4.41 -4.52 -5.71
N VAL A 39 4.58 -4.36 -7.03
CA VAL A 39 3.77 -3.43 -7.81
C VAL A 39 2.39 -4.05 -8.04
N PRO A 40 1.28 -3.31 -7.81
CA PRO A 40 -0.06 -3.82 -8.08
C PRO A 40 -0.24 -4.29 -9.51
N THR A 41 -1.07 -5.31 -9.69
CA THR A 41 -1.48 -5.76 -11.03
C THR A 41 -2.65 -4.89 -11.49
N PRO A 42 -2.54 -4.14 -12.60
CA PRO A 42 -3.59 -3.23 -13.05
C PRO A 42 -4.91 -3.97 -13.35
N VAL A 43 -6.02 -3.31 -13.04
CA VAL A 43 -7.37 -3.77 -13.35
C VAL A 43 -7.92 -3.09 -14.58
N ARG A 44 -8.94 -3.71 -15.19
CA ARG A 44 -9.62 -3.12 -16.35
C ARG A 44 -10.60 -2.04 -15.88
N LYS A 45 -10.39 -0.79 -16.33
CA LYS A 45 -11.31 0.35 -16.17
C LYS A 45 -11.79 0.52 -14.70
N PRO A 46 -10.91 0.98 -13.79
CA PRO A 46 -11.31 1.23 -12.41
C PRO A 46 -12.39 2.33 -12.36
N GLU A 47 -13.40 2.13 -11.52
CA GLU A 47 -14.50 3.08 -11.31
C GLU A 47 -14.77 3.22 -9.81
N LEU A 48 -15.06 4.44 -9.37
CA LEU A 48 -15.39 4.73 -7.97
C LEU A 48 -16.83 4.27 -7.67
N VAL A 49 -16.97 3.29 -6.79
CA VAL A 49 -18.28 2.77 -6.36
C VAL A 49 -18.79 3.49 -5.11
N ALA A 50 -17.90 3.77 -4.15
CA ALA A 50 -18.23 4.41 -2.89
C ALA A 50 -17.04 5.22 -2.36
N TRP A 51 -17.32 6.24 -1.56
CA TRP A 51 -16.32 7.12 -0.95
C TRP A 51 -16.69 7.44 0.49
N SER A 52 -15.72 7.37 1.41
CA SER A 52 -15.91 7.81 2.79
C SER A 52 -15.45 9.25 2.95
N ALA A 53 -16.39 10.20 2.88
CA ALA A 53 -16.09 11.62 3.02
C ALA A 53 -15.52 11.95 4.42
N GLU A 54 -16.06 11.33 5.48
CA GLU A 54 -15.60 11.57 6.86
C GLU A 54 -14.12 11.20 7.05
N LEU A 55 -13.70 10.04 6.54
CA LEU A 55 -12.30 9.62 6.60
C LEU A 55 -11.43 10.50 5.69
N ALA A 56 -11.90 10.83 4.50
CA ALA A 56 -11.17 11.71 3.60
C ALA A 56 -10.89 13.08 4.23
N ASP A 57 -11.89 13.67 4.89
CA ASP A 57 -11.75 14.94 5.60
C ASP A 57 -10.74 14.82 6.76
N SER A 58 -10.77 13.72 7.53
CA SER A 58 -9.83 13.51 8.64
C SER A 58 -8.38 13.31 8.16
N LEU A 59 -8.20 12.75 6.97
CA LEU A 59 -6.89 12.55 6.32
C LEU A 59 -6.46 13.73 5.45
N GLY A 60 -7.34 14.72 5.25
CA GLY A 60 -7.10 15.84 4.35
C GLY A 60 -7.02 15.43 2.88
N ILE A 61 -7.69 14.35 2.47
CA ILE A 61 -7.72 13.84 1.11
C ILE A 61 -8.90 14.46 0.35
N ALA A 62 -8.63 15.03 -0.82
CA ALA A 62 -9.68 15.59 -1.67
C ALA A 62 -10.52 14.47 -2.32
N PHE A 63 -11.74 14.80 -2.75
CA PHE A 63 -12.55 13.87 -3.55
C PHE A 63 -11.76 13.41 -4.79
N PRO A 64 -11.72 12.11 -5.10
CA PRO A 64 -10.79 11.56 -6.07
C PRO A 64 -11.06 12.07 -7.49
N ASN A 65 -10.00 12.54 -8.13
CA ASN A 65 -9.99 12.83 -9.56
C ASN A 65 -9.73 11.53 -10.37
N PRO A 66 -9.76 11.56 -11.73
CA PRO A 66 -9.52 10.35 -12.52
C PRO A 66 -8.17 9.65 -12.25
N GLU A 67 -7.10 10.38 -11.96
CA GLU A 67 -5.79 9.77 -11.62
C GLU A 67 -5.83 9.11 -10.24
N ASP A 68 -6.51 9.71 -9.26
CA ASP A 68 -6.72 9.10 -7.95
C ASP A 68 -7.49 7.78 -8.06
N ILE A 69 -8.45 7.69 -8.98
CA ILE A 69 -9.19 6.44 -9.26
C ILE A 69 -8.25 5.38 -9.84
N GLU A 70 -7.34 5.75 -10.74
CA GLU A 70 -6.31 4.83 -11.24
C GLU A 70 -5.34 4.41 -10.12
N ILE A 71 -4.98 5.29 -9.18
CA ILE A 71 -4.18 4.93 -8.00
C ILE A 71 -4.91 3.92 -7.11
N LEU A 72 -6.17 4.24 -6.75
CA LEU A 72 -7.01 3.38 -5.89
C LEU A 72 -7.30 2.02 -6.55
N GLY A 73 -7.34 1.97 -7.87
CA GLY A 73 -7.46 0.74 -8.66
C GLY A 73 -6.16 -0.07 -8.80
N GLY A 74 -5.01 0.47 -8.38
CA GLY A 74 -3.69 -0.15 -8.58
C GLY A 74 -3.16 -0.03 -10.01
N ASN A 75 -3.69 0.90 -10.80
CA ASN A 75 -3.29 1.15 -12.19
C ASN A 75 -2.22 2.23 -12.32
N LEU A 76 -2.13 3.14 -11.35
CA LEU A 76 -1.17 4.24 -11.32
C LEU A 76 -0.37 4.21 -10.01
N ILE A 77 0.95 4.28 -10.10
CA ILE A 77 1.87 4.44 -8.98
C ILE A 77 2.62 5.76 -9.18
N THR A 78 2.58 6.65 -8.18
CA THR A 78 3.30 7.93 -8.27
C THR A 78 4.80 7.72 -7.99
N PRO A 79 5.69 8.63 -8.41
CA PRO A 79 7.13 8.49 -8.17
C PRO A 79 7.56 8.44 -6.69
N THR A 80 6.69 8.86 -5.78
CA THR A 80 6.97 8.89 -4.33
C THR A 80 6.45 7.67 -3.58
N MET A 81 5.63 6.84 -4.26
CA MET A 81 5.16 5.58 -3.71
C MET A 81 6.25 4.51 -3.80
N TYR A 82 6.30 3.66 -2.79
CA TYR A 82 7.07 2.43 -2.81
C TYR A 82 6.16 1.25 -2.51
N PRO A 83 5.54 0.63 -3.54
CA PRO A 83 4.61 -0.46 -3.31
C PRO A 83 5.29 -1.72 -2.76
N TYR A 84 4.80 -2.23 -1.63
CA TYR A 84 5.33 -3.43 -0.99
C TYR A 84 4.25 -4.33 -0.38
N ALA A 85 4.58 -5.60 -0.23
CA ALA A 85 3.83 -6.57 0.56
C ALA A 85 4.61 -6.86 1.85
N ALA A 86 3.98 -6.71 3.01
CA ALA A 86 4.62 -6.97 4.29
C ALA A 86 4.77 -8.48 4.54
N CYS A 87 5.88 -8.85 5.17
CA CYS A 87 6.12 -10.20 5.67
C CYS A 87 5.71 -10.27 7.14
N TYR A 88 4.80 -11.18 7.46
CA TYR A 88 4.45 -11.52 8.83
C TYR A 88 4.18 -13.02 8.93
N ALA A 89 4.00 -13.51 10.15
CA ALA A 89 3.74 -14.91 10.44
C ALA A 89 2.68 -14.99 11.54
N GLY A 90 2.10 -16.16 11.76
CA GLY A 90 1.08 -16.27 12.79
C GLY A 90 0.60 -17.68 13.07
N HIS A 91 -0.19 -17.78 14.14
CA HIS A 91 -0.95 -18.98 14.44
C HIS A 91 -2.32 -18.91 13.77
N GLN A 92 -2.71 -19.96 13.06
CA GLN A 92 -4.04 -20.11 12.50
C GLN A 92 -4.67 -21.37 13.09
N PHE A 93 -5.91 -21.25 13.58
CA PHE A 93 -6.63 -22.36 14.21
C PHE A 93 -5.81 -23.09 15.31
N GLY A 94 -5.06 -22.33 16.12
CA GLY A 94 -4.25 -22.85 17.22
C GLY A 94 -2.90 -23.47 16.81
N ASN A 95 -2.55 -23.47 15.52
CA ASN A 95 -1.31 -24.06 15.00
C ASN A 95 -0.41 -22.99 14.37
N TRP A 96 0.91 -23.15 14.52
CA TRP A 96 1.88 -22.27 13.85
C TRP A 96 1.80 -22.47 12.33
N ALA A 97 1.39 -21.43 11.60
CA ALA A 97 1.23 -21.47 10.15
C ALA A 97 2.51 -21.11 9.39
N GLY A 98 3.58 -20.74 10.09
CA GLY A 98 4.79 -20.21 9.45
C GLY A 98 4.59 -18.82 8.88
N GLN A 99 5.36 -18.49 7.84
CA GLN A 99 5.26 -17.22 7.14
C GLN A 99 3.91 -17.10 6.41
N LEU A 100 3.25 -15.98 6.67
CA LEU A 100 2.08 -15.46 5.97
C LEU A 100 2.52 -14.26 5.12
N GLY A 101 1.93 -13.09 5.34
CA GLY A 101 2.22 -11.86 4.61
C GLY A 101 1.01 -11.33 3.85
N ASP A 102 1.18 -10.18 3.21
CA ASP A 102 0.15 -9.54 2.41
C ASP A 102 -0.04 -10.26 1.06
N GLY A 103 -0.70 -11.43 1.08
CA GLY A 103 -0.93 -12.24 -0.12
C GLY A 103 -1.96 -11.67 -1.10
N ARG A 104 -2.67 -10.60 -0.72
CA ARG A 104 -3.73 -9.95 -1.51
C ARG A 104 -3.91 -8.47 -1.18
N ALA A 105 -2.93 -7.86 -0.53
CA ALA A 105 -2.90 -6.45 -0.21
C ALA A 105 -1.51 -5.92 -0.58
N ILE A 106 -1.44 -4.63 -0.92
CA ILE A 106 -0.18 -3.95 -1.24
C ILE A 106 -0.25 -2.59 -0.56
N THR A 107 0.76 -2.27 0.22
CA THR A 107 0.93 -0.94 0.80
C THR A 107 1.61 -0.06 -0.26
N LEU A 108 0.99 1.06 -0.64
CA LEU A 108 1.55 1.97 -1.66
C LEU A 108 2.62 2.92 -1.11
N GLY A 109 2.51 3.26 0.17
CA GLY A 109 3.36 4.22 0.87
C GLY A 109 2.66 4.71 2.12
N GLU A 110 3.23 5.75 2.73
CA GLU A 110 2.73 6.37 3.96
C GLU A 110 2.17 7.77 3.66
N TRP A 111 0.94 8.06 4.05
CA TRP A 111 0.27 9.35 3.86
C TRP A 111 0.38 10.22 5.11
N GLU A 112 0.83 11.47 4.96
CA GLU A 112 0.82 12.42 6.08
C GLU A 112 -0.54 13.12 6.19
N SER A 113 -1.33 12.75 7.21
CA SER A 113 -2.57 13.44 7.55
C SER A 113 -2.26 14.77 8.25
N PRO A 114 -2.99 15.86 7.94
CA PRO A 114 -2.86 17.13 8.64
C PRO A 114 -3.11 17.05 10.16
N ASN A 115 -3.95 16.09 10.59
CA ASN A 115 -4.49 16.05 11.96
C ASN A 115 -4.28 14.70 12.67
N GLN A 116 -3.90 13.64 11.95
CA GLN A 116 -3.84 12.27 12.49
C GLN A 116 -2.48 11.60 12.35
N GLY A 117 -1.43 12.37 12.04
CA GLY A 117 -0.08 11.85 11.87
C GLY A 117 0.09 11.06 10.56
N ILE A 118 0.97 10.07 10.56
CA ILE A 118 1.29 9.28 9.37
C ILE A 118 0.39 8.05 9.32
N TRP A 119 -0.28 7.89 8.17
CA TRP A 119 -1.18 6.80 7.82
C TRP A 119 -0.56 5.86 6.81
#